data_AF-A0A2G6TT61-F1
#
_entry.id   AF-A0A2G6TT61-F1
#
_cell.length_a   1.000
_cell.length_b   1.000
_cell.length_c   1.000
_cell.angle_alpha   90.00
_cell.angle_beta   90.00
_cell.angle_gamma   90.00
#
_symmetry.space_group_name_H-M   'P 1'
#
loop_
_entity.id
_entity.type
_entity.pdbx_description
1 polymer ?
#
loop_
_entity_poly.entity_id
_entity_poly.type
_entity_poly.pdbx_seq_one_letter_code
_entity_poly.pdbx_strand_id
1 'polypeptide(L)' 'MSTITVISDIRSPDNQALERQRCEQAWQQAVQSGDRHALGSLRLHIADATARARRTPGAREQWLAWMLLRCALLLPRRRF' A
#
# COMPACT_ATOMS: atom_id res chain seq x y z
N MET A 1 -2.77 -9.69 29.42
CA MET A 1 -3.31 -10.05 28.08
C MET A 1 -3.63 -8.76 27.35
N SER A 2 -2.66 -8.27 26.57
CA SER A 2 -2.69 -6.93 25.94
C SER A 2 -2.74 -7.06 24.42
N THR A 3 -3.90 -7.40 23.87
CA THR A 3 -4.14 -7.47 22.42
C THR A 3 -4.63 -6.14 21.83
N ILE A 4 -5.00 -5.17 22.67
CA ILE A 4 -5.60 -3.90 22.25
C ILE A 4 -4.56 -2.92 21.67
N THR A 5 -3.31 -2.95 22.14
CA THR A 5 -2.27 -2.00 21.73
C THR A 5 -1.82 -2.19 20.27
N VAL A 6 -1.73 -3.42 19.79
CA VAL A 6 -1.26 -3.74 18.43
C VAL A 6 -2.27 -3.29 17.36
N ILE A 7 -3.57 -3.34 17.65
CA ILE A 7 -4.63 -2.97 16.70
C ILE A 7 -4.70 -1.44 16.54
N SER A 8 -4.41 -0.69 17.61
CA SER A 8 -4.31 0.78 17.56
C SER A 8 -3.06 1.24 16.81
N ASP A 9 -1.97 0.49 16.90
CA ASP A 9 -0.70 0.81 16.25
C ASP A 9 -0.85 0.86 14.72
N ILE A 10 -1.47 -0.14 14.10
CA ILE A 10 -1.65 -0.23 12.63
C ILE A 10 -2.54 0.90 12.08
N ARG A 11 -3.40 1.49 12.92
CA ARG A 11 -4.29 2.60 12.53
C ARG A 11 -3.61 3.95 12.60
N SER A 12 -2.43 4.05 13.21
CA SER A 12 -1.68 5.29 13.28
C SER A 12 -1.31 5.77 11.86
N PRO A 13 -1.49 7.06 11.53
CA PRO A 13 -1.14 7.60 10.22
C PRO A 13 0.33 7.38 9.86
N ASP A 14 1.23 7.37 10.83
CA ASP A 14 2.66 7.11 10.61
C ASP A 14 2.93 5.68 10.15
N ASN A 15 2.15 4.71 10.66
CA ASN A 15 2.24 3.31 10.24
C ASN A 15 1.68 3.10 8.83
N GLN A 16 0.65 3.83 8.42
CA GLN A 16 0.15 3.79 7.04
C GLN A 16 1.15 4.38 6.04
N ALA A 17 1.85 5.46 6.43
CA ALA A 17 2.90 6.05 5.60
C ALA A 17 4.08 5.07 5.40
N LEU A 18 4.51 4.41 6.48
CA LEU A 18 5.58 3.41 6.43
C LEU A 18 5.18 2.17 5.62
N GLU A 19 3.95 1.67 5.80
CA GLU A 19 3.40 0.56 5.00
C GLU A 19 3.40 0.91 3.51
N ARG A 20 2.99 2.13 3.15
CA ARG A 20 3.01 2.62 1.77
C ARG A 20 4.42 2.66 1.20
N GLN A 21 5.38 3.20 1.94
CA GLN A 21 6.78 3.25 1.50
C GLN A 21 7.34 1.84 1.26
N ARG A 22 7.01 0.87 2.12
CA ARG A 22 7.41 -0.54 1.91
C ARG A 22 6.77 -1.13 0.65
N CYS A 23 5.50 -0.81 0.38
CA CYS A 23 4.83 -1.23 -0.84
C CYS A 23 5.46 -0.63 -2.10
N GLU A 24 5.86 0.64 -2.05
CA GLU A 24 6.59 1.30 -3.15
C GLU A 24 7.92 0.60 -3.43
N GLN A 25 8.71 0.31 -2.39
CA GLN A 25 9.99 -0.40 -2.52
C GLN A 25 9.81 -1.82 -3.09
N ALA A 26 8.86 -2.59 -2.53
CA ALA A 26 8.57 -3.94 -2.99
C ALA A 26 8.08 -3.95 -4.46
N TRP A 27 7.31 -2.95 -4.86
CA TRP A 27 6.91 -2.79 -6.25
C TRP A 27 8.11 -2.54 -7.17
N GLN A 28 9.00 -1.60 -6.82
CA GLN A 28 10.20 -1.34 -7.61
C GLN A 28 11.04 -2.61 -7.77
N GLN A 29 11.24 -3.37 -6.68
CA GLN A 29 11.97 -4.62 -6.71
C GLN A 29 11.29 -5.67 -7.61
N ALA A 30 9.96 -5.85 -7.49
CA ALA A 30 9.21 -6.82 -8.29
C ALA A 30 9.17 -6.44 -9.79
N VAL A 31 9.18 -5.15 -10.12
CA VAL A 31 9.31 -4.67 -11.50
C VAL A 31 10.69 -4.99 -12.04
N GLN A 32 11.75 -4.70 -11.28
CA GLN A 32 13.13 -4.95 -11.69
C GLN A 32 13.41 -6.45 -11.89
N SER A 33 12.90 -7.31 -11.01
CA SER A 33 13.06 -8.76 -11.10
C SER A 33 12.11 -9.41 -12.11
N GLY A 34 11.09 -8.70 -12.60
CA GLY A 34 10.06 -9.25 -13.47
C GLY A 34 9.13 -10.24 -12.76
N ASP A 35 9.08 -10.22 -11.43
CA ASP A 35 8.26 -11.14 -10.62
C ASP A 35 6.77 -10.78 -10.72
N ARG A 36 6.08 -11.43 -11.65
CA ARG A 36 4.64 -11.23 -11.88
C ARG A 36 3.79 -11.67 -10.70
N HIS A 37 4.24 -12.65 -9.91
CA HIS A 37 3.48 -13.13 -8.75
C HIS A 37 3.56 -12.09 -7.62
N ALA A 38 4.74 -11.59 -7.31
CA ALA A 38 4.91 -10.50 -6.35
C ALA A 38 4.11 -9.25 -6.76
N LEU A 39 4.11 -8.89 -8.05
CA LEU A 39 3.28 -7.79 -8.56
C LEU A 39 1.78 -8.04 -8.38
N GLY A 40 1.30 -9.28 -8.56
CA GLY A 40 -0.08 -9.67 -8.31
C GLY A 40 -0.46 -9.51 -6.83
N SER A 41 0.35 -10.07 -5.94
CA SER A 41 0.16 -9.96 -4.48
C SER A 41 0.19 -8.52 -3.99
N LEU A 42 1.12 -7.70 -4.50
CA LEU A 42 1.20 -6.27 -4.17
C LEU A 42 -0.06 -5.50 -4.59
N ARG A 43 -0.61 -5.77 -5.77
CA ARG A 43 -1.86 -5.12 -6.21
C ARG A 43 -3.03 -5.42 -5.28
N LEU A 44 -3.16 -6.67 -4.82
CA LEU A 44 -4.20 -7.07 -3.88
C LEU A 44 -4.02 -6.37 -2.53
N HIS A 45 -2.79 -6.38 -1.99
CA HIS A 45 -2.48 -5.75 -0.72
C HIS A 45 -2.76 -4.24 -0.74
N ILE A 46 -2.34 -3.55 -1.81
CA ILE A 46 -2.55 -2.10 -1.99
C ILE A 46 -4.03 -1.76 -2.16
N ALA A 47 -4.80 -2.63 -2.82
CA ALA A 47 -6.25 -2.48 -2.93
C ALA A 47 -6.93 -2.56 -1.54
N ASP A 48 -6.51 -3.51 -0.70
CA ASP A 48 -7.04 -3.62 0.66
C ASP A 48 -6.62 -2.43 1.53
N ALA A 49 -5.35 -2.02 1.48
CA ALA A 49 -4.85 -0.84 2.20
C ALA A 49 -5.63 0.44 1.82
N THR A 50 -5.94 0.63 0.52
CA THR A 50 -6.78 1.74 0.05
C THR A 50 -8.18 1.66 0.64
N ALA A 51 -8.79 0.47 0.68
CA ALA A 51 -10.12 0.27 1.24
C ALA A 51 -10.16 0.52 2.76
N ARG A 52 -9.09 0.14 3.48
CA ARG A 52 -8.93 0.45 4.91
C ARG A 52 -8.81 1.97 5.13
N ALA A 53 -7.91 2.65 4.40
CA ALA A 53 -7.72 4.09 4.50
C ALA A 53 -9.00 4.88 4.20
N ARG A 54 -9.82 4.44 3.23
CA ARG A 54 -11.13 5.05 2.93
C ARG A 54 -12.10 5.01 4.11
N ARG A 55 -12.03 3.98 4.96
CA ARG A 55 -12.93 3.80 6.11
C ARG A 55 -12.44 4.53 7.36
N THR A 56 -11.22 5.06 7.36
CA THR A 56 -10.63 5.76 8.52
C THR A 56 -11.00 7.25 8.48
N PRO A 57 -11.78 7.76 9.46
CA PRO A 57 -12.09 9.18 9.55
C PRO A 57 -10.81 10.02 9.71
N GLY A 58 -10.71 11.14 9.00
CA GLY A 58 -9.53 12.00 9.04
C GLY A 58 -8.32 11.51 8.22
N ALA A 59 -8.37 10.33 7.60
CA ALA A 59 -7.25 9.76 6.83
C ALA A 59 -7.31 10.06 5.32
N ARG A 60 -7.90 11.19 4.92
CA ARG A 60 -8.11 11.54 3.50
C ARG A 60 -6.79 11.57 2.70
N GLU A 61 -5.75 12.13 3.29
CA GLU A 61 -4.42 12.21 2.65
C GLU A 61 -3.81 10.84 2.43
N GLN A 62 -3.93 9.95 3.41
CA GLN A 62 -3.45 8.57 3.29
C GLN A 62 -4.25 7.81 2.22
N TRP A 63 -5.58 8.00 2.18
CA TRP A 63 -6.40 7.41 1.13
C TRP A 63 -6.00 7.89 -0.27
N LEU A 64 -5.76 9.19 -0.45
CA LEU A 64 -5.27 9.75 -1.71
C LEU A 64 -3.90 9.17 -2.09
N ALA A 65 -2.98 9.05 -1.13
CA ALA A 65 -1.66 8.48 -1.37
C ALA A 65 -1.72 7.01 -1.81
N TRP A 66 -2.58 6.20 -1.16
CA TRP A 66 -2.82 4.82 -1.57
C TRP A 66 -3.47 4.72 -2.96
N MET A 67 -4.40 5.62 -3.30
CA MET A 67 -4.98 5.66 -4.65
C MET A 67 -3.96 6.01 -5.72
N LEU A 68 -3.07 6.98 -5.47
CA LEU A 68 -2.00 7.33 -6.42
C LEU A 68 -1.08 6.14 -6.68
N LEU A 69 -0.66 5.44 -5.61
CA LEU A 69 0.15 4.24 -5.73
C LEU A 69 -0.58 3.15 -6.53
N ARG A 70 -1.87 2.93 -6.26
CA ARG A 70 -2.70 1.97 -7.01
C ARG A 70 -2.75 2.30 -8.50
N CYS A 71 -2.94 3.57 -8.85
CA CYS A 71 -2.96 4.02 -10.25
C CYS A 71 -1.60 3.77 -10.94
N ALA A 72 -0.48 4.02 -10.25
CA ALA A 72 0.86 3.78 -10.76
C ALA A 72 1.12 2.29 -11.12
N LEU A 73 0.47 1.35 -10.41
CA LEU A 73 0.58 -0.10 -10.67
C LEU A 73 -0.23 -0.59 -11.88
N LEU A 74 -1.28 0.17 -12.25
CA LEU A 74 -2.17 -0.16 -13.36
C LEU A 74 -1.64 0.38 -14.68
N LEU A 75 -0.85 1.46 -14.63
CA LEU A 75 -0.20 2.00 -15.81
C LEU A 75 0.83 0.98 -16.34
N PRO A 76 0.71 0.51 -17.59
CA PRO A 76 1.73 -0.33 -18.20
C PRO A 76 3.00 0.50 -18.33
N ARG A 77 4.01 0.21 -17.49
CA ARG A 77 5.34 0.78 -17.69
C ARG A 77 5.87 0.19 -18.99
N ARG A 78 5.86 0.99 -20.06
CA ARG A 78 6.60 0.67 -21.28
C ARG A 78 8.04 0.36 -20.85
N ARG A 79 8.46 -0.89 -21.07
CA ARG A 79 9.88 -1.24 -21.07
C ARG A 79 10.49 -0.39 -22.19
N PHE A 80 11.25 0.65 -21.82
CA PHE A 80 12.19 1.29 -22.73
C PHE A 80 13.44 0.43 -22.80
#